data_AF-A0A6B2TIB4-F1
#
_entry.id   AF-A0A6B2TIB4-F1
#
_cell.length_a   1.000
_cell.length_b   1.000
_cell.length_c   1.000
_cell.angle_alpha   90.00
_cell.angle_beta   90.00
_cell.angle_gamma   90.00
#
_symmetry.space_group_name_H-M   'P 1'
#
loop_
_entity.id
_entity.type
_entity.pdbx_description
1 polymer ?
#
loop_
_entity_poly.entity_id
_entity_poly.type
_entity_poly.pdbx_seq_one_letter_code
_entity_poly.pdbx_strand_id
1 'polypeptide(L)' 'AAREAAHARRNLALLNEAGARIGNSLDLETTARELLDVAVPGFCDLASVDLYQGLLDGDETPPGLADGSADLRRV' A
#
# COMPACT_ATOMS: atom_id res chain seq x y z
N ALA A 1 25.14 -0.34 -18.45
CA ALA A 1 26.08 -0.57 -17.33
C ALA A 1 25.86 0.37 -16.13
N ALA A 2 26.47 1.56 -16.02
CA ALA A 2 26.40 2.36 -14.77
C ALA A 2 24.98 2.84 -14.40
N ARG A 3 24.22 3.38 -15.37
CA ARG A 3 22.82 3.81 -15.16
C ARG A 3 21.91 2.65 -14.76
N GLU A 4 22.04 1.54 -15.46
CA GLU A 4 21.29 0.31 -15.21
C GLU A 4 21.57 -0.26 -13.81
N ALA A 5 22.84 -0.28 -13.40
CA ALA A 5 23.22 -0.67 -12.05
C ALA A 5 22.69 0.30 -10.97
N ALA A 6 22.60 1.60 -11.28
CA ALA A 6 22.01 2.58 -10.37
C ALA A 6 20.49 2.36 -10.22
N HIS A 7 19.78 2.10 -11.33
CA HIS A 7 18.36 1.76 -11.29
C HIS A 7 18.10 0.47 -10.51
N ALA A 8 18.87 -0.59 -10.76
CA ALA A 8 18.74 -1.85 -10.02
C ALA A 8 18.94 -1.67 -8.52
N ARG A 9 19.95 -0.90 -8.10
CA ARG A 9 20.18 -0.58 -6.68
C ARG A 9 19.03 0.23 -6.08
N ARG A 10 18.48 1.20 -6.81
CA ARG A 10 17.34 2.01 -6.35
C ARG A 10 16.10 1.13 -6.14
N ASN A 11 15.82 0.23 -7.07
CA ASN A 11 14.69 -0.69 -6.94
C ASN A 11 14.87 -1.66 -5.76
N LEU A 12 16.08 -2.20 -5.57
CA LEU A 12 16.38 -3.06 -4.43
C LEU A 12 16.23 -2.30 -3.09
N ALA A 13 16.71 -1.06 -3.03
CA ALA A 13 16.56 -0.23 -1.84
C ALA A 13 15.08 0.00 -1.49
N LEU A 14 14.24 0.29 -2.50
CA LEU A 14 12.80 0.45 -2.32
C LEU A 14 12.14 -0.83 -1.80
N LEU A 15 12.49 -2.00 -2.37
CA LEU A 15 11.96 -3.29 -1.91
C LEU A 15 12.37 -3.62 -0.47
N ASN A 16 13.61 -3.32 -0.09
CA ASN A 16 14.10 -3.54 1.26
C ASN A 16 13.39 -2.62 2.27
N GLU A 17 13.15 -1.36 1.91
CA GLU A 17 12.38 -0.43 2.75
C GLU A 17 10.94 -0.92 2.91
N ALA A 18 10.28 -1.30 1.81
CA ALA A 18 8.93 -1.86 1.82
C ALA A 18 8.82 -3.05 2.77
N GLY A 19 9.71 -4.05 2.61
CA GLY A 19 9.71 -5.26 3.41
C GLY A 19 10.06 -5.06 4.90
N ALA A 20 10.74 -3.96 5.24
CA ALA A 20 11.06 -3.64 6.63
C ALA A 20 9.92 -2.88 7.34
N ARG A 21 9.12 -2.10 6.61
CA ARG A 21 8.07 -1.24 7.17
C ARG A 21 6.70 -1.91 7.15
N ILE A 22 6.29 -2.42 5.99
CA ILE A 22 4.93 -2.86 5.72
C ILE A 22 4.67 -4.22 6.36
N GLY A 23 3.51 -4.37 7.01
CA GLY A 23 3.04 -5.64 7.55
C GLY A 23 3.43 -5.93 9.00
N ASN A 24 3.90 -4.91 9.72
CA ASN A 24 4.18 -4.98 11.16
C ASN A 24 2.94 -4.64 12.02
N SER A 25 1.78 -4.44 11.39
CA SER A 25 0.51 -4.08 12.02
C SER A 25 -0.64 -4.83 11.34
N LEU A 26 -1.72 -5.07 12.09
CA LEU A 26 -3.01 -5.56 11.56
C LEU A 26 -4.00 -4.41 11.29
N ASP A 27 -3.63 -3.18 11.64
CA ASP A 27 -4.41 -1.99 11.27
C ASP A 27 -4.21 -1.70 9.78
N LEU A 28 -5.29 -1.85 9.00
CA LEU A 28 -5.31 -1.62 7.56
C LEU A 28 -4.99 -0.17 7.19
N GLU A 29 -5.44 0.81 7.98
CA GLU A 29 -5.13 2.22 7.71
C GLU A 29 -3.63 2.49 7.91
N THR A 30 -3.05 1.92 8.98
CA THR A 30 -1.61 1.99 9.22
C THR A 30 -0.83 1.35 8.07
N THR A 31 -1.22 0.14 7.66
CA THR A 31 -0.57 -0.58 6.54
C THR A 31 -0.68 0.19 5.22
N ALA A 32 -1.83 0.81 4.94
CA ALA A 32 -2.04 1.65 3.76
C ALA A 32 -1.14 2.88 3.77
N ARG A 33 -1.01 3.57 4.91
CA ARG A 33 -0.09 4.72 5.05
C ARG A 33 1.37 4.31 4.86
N GLU A 34 1.80 3.19 5.44
CA GLU A 34 3.15 2.65 5.24
C GLU A 34 3.43 2.38 3.76
N LEU A 35 2.45 1.84 3.03
CA LEU A 35 2.57 1.63 1.59
C LEU A 35 2.73 2.95 0.82
N LEU A 36 1.93 3.97 1.16
CA LEU A 36 2.00 5.29 0.53
C LEU A 36 3.34 5.98 0.80
N ASP A 37 3.85 5.91 2.03
CA ASP A 37 5.14 6.48 2.43
C ASP A 37 6.33 5.84 1.72
N VAL A 38 6.22 4.56 1.34
CA VAL A 38 7.26 3.86 0.58
C VAL A 38 7.13 4.18 -0.91
N ALA A 39 5.89 4.23 -1.43
CA ALA A 39 5.63 4.54 -2.83
C ALA A 39 6.03 5.99 -3.19
N VAL A 40 5.84 6.94 -2.28
CA VAL A 40 6.16 8.36 -2.52
C VAL A 40 7.36 8.78 -1.66
N PRO A 41 8.42 9.39 -2.24
CA PRO A 41 8.62 9.76 -3.65
C PRO A 41 9.37 8.69 -4.46
N GLY A 42 9.59 7.50 -3.88
CA GLY A 42 10.45 6.46 -4.46
C GLY A 42 9.96 5.96 -5.82
N PHE A 43 8.66 5.93 -6.03
CA PHE A 43 8.01 5.35 -7.21
C PHE A 43 7.17 6.39 -7.99
N CYS A 44 6.46 7.26 -7.29
CA CYS A 44 5.59 8.27 -7.87
C CYS A 44 5.51 9.56 -7.02
N ASP A 45 4.89 10.60 -7.57
CA ASP A 45 4.66 11.88 -6.87
C ASP A 45 3.33 11.90 -6.09
N LEU A 46 2.42 10.97 -6.39
CA LEU A 46 1.13 10.80 -5.74
C LEU A 46 0.69 9.34 -5.79
N ALA A 47 0.15 8.85 -4.67
CA ALA A 47 -0.49 7.56 -4.55
C ALA A 47 -1.71 7.67 -3.61
N SER A 48 -2.65 6.74 -3.72
CA SER A 48 -3.79 6.59 -2.82
C SER A 48 -4.12 5.12 -2.64
N VAL A 49 -4.64 4.75 -1.48
CA VAL A 49 -5.16 3.40 -1.23
C VAL A 49 -6.66 3.52 -0.95
N ASP A 50 -7.47 2.79 -1.73
CA ASP A 50 -8.91 2.69 -1.50
C ASP A 50 -9.20 1.38 -0.74
N LEU A 51 -9.73 1.48 0.47
CA LEU A 51 -10.04 0.37 1.37
C LEU A 51 -11.56 0.19 1.48
N TYR A 52 -12.04 -1.04 1.56
CA TYR A 52 -13.47 -1.26 1.83
C TYR A 52 -13.84 -0.77 3.22
N GLN A 53 -14.86 0.06 3.29
CA GLN A 53 -15.33 0.65 4.54
C GLN A 53 -15.73 -0.43 5.56
N GLY A 54 -16.43 -1.48 5.13
CA GLY A 54 -16.81 -2.57 6.02
C GLY A 54 -15.63 -3.32 6.65
N LEU A 55 -14.51 -3.47 5.93
CA LEU A 55 -13.30 -4.07 6.51
C LEU A 55 -12.67 -3.18 7.59
N LEU A 56 -12.76 -1.85 7.44
CA LEU A 56 -12.33 -0.90 8.47
C LEU A 56 -13.22 -0.95 9.71
N ASP A 57 -14.50 -1.26 9.51
CA ASP A 57 -15.49 -1.41 10.58
C ASP A 57 -15.41 -2.81 11.25
N GLY A 58 -14.50 -3.68 10.79
CA GLY A 58 -14.27 -5.03 11.33
C GLY A 58 -15.19 -6.12 10.78
N ASP A 59 -15.99 -5.82 9.75
CA ASP A 59 -16.76 -6.82 9.00
C ASP A 59 -15.86 -7.45 7.93
N GLU A 60 -15.48 -8.71 8.11
CA GLU A 60 -14.64 -9.45 7.17
C GLU A 60 -15.36 -9.83 5.86
N THR A 61 -16.70 -9.74 5.84
CA THR A 61 -17.53 -10.10 4.69
C THR A 61 -18.60 -9.04 4.41
N PRO A 62 -18.22 -7.78 4.15
CA PRO A 62 -19.19 -6.72 3.98
C PRO A 62 -20.06 -6.95 2.74
N PRO A 63 -21.34 -6.55 2.78
CA PRO A 63 -22.22 -6.61 1.62
C PRO A 63 -21.58 -5.94 0.41
N GLY A 64 -21.63 -6.62 -0.73
CA GLY A 64 -21.02 -6.13 -1.97
C GLY A 64 -19.52 -6.42 -2.12
N LEU A 65 -18.85 -7.08 -1.16
CA LEU A 65 -17.45 -7.47 -1.33
C LEU A 65 -17.27 -8.45 -2.50
N ALA A 66 -18.19 -9.40 -2.65
CA ALA A 66 -18.10 -10.46 -3.65
C ALA A 66 -18.36 -9.98 -5.09
N ASP A 67 -19.13 -8.91 -5.26
CA ASP A 67 -19.47 -8.32 -6.57
C ASP A 67 -18.76 -6.97 -6.82
N GLY A 68 -17.97 -6.50 -5.86
CA GLY A 68 -17.22 -5.25 -5.94
C GLY A 68 -18.06 -3.98 -5.75
N SER A 69 -19.30 -4.09 -5.26
CA SER A 69 -20.19 -2.94 -5.00
C SER A 69 -20.05 -2.34 -3.61
N ALA A 70 -19.21 -2.92 -2.73
CA ALA A 70 -18.99 -2.42 -1.39
C ALA A 70 -18.38 -1.01 -1.37
N ASP A 71 -18.75 -0.21 -0.37
CA ASP A 71 -18.26 1.16 -0.20
C ASP A 71 -16.75 1.19 0.04
N LEU A 72 -16.08 2.14 -0.62
CA LEU A 72 -14.64 2.38 -0.49
C LEU A 72 -14.37 3.70 0.23
N ARG A 73 -13.33 3.69 1.07
CA ARG A 73 -12.74 4.87 1.69
C ARG A 73 -11.29 5.00 1.24
N ARG A 74 -10.96 6.18 0.74
CA ARG A 74 -9.58 6.55 0.40
C ARG A 74 -8.79 6.92 1.65
N VAL A 75 -7.59 6.37 1.76
CA VAL A 75 -6.54 6.76 2.70
C VAL A 75 -5.48 7.57 1.97
#